data_AF-A0AAW5ELT3-F1
#
_entry.id   AF-A0AAW5ELT3-F1
#
_cell.length_a   1.000
_cell.length_b   1.000
_cell.length_c   1.000
_cell.angle_alpha   90.00
_cell.angle_beta   90.00
_cell.angle_gamma   90.00
#
_symmetry.space_group_name_H-M   'P 1'
#
loop_
_entity.id
_entity.type
_entity.pdbx_description
1 polymer ?
#
loop_
_entity_poly.entity_id
_entity_poly.type
_entity_poly.pdbx_seq_one_letter_code
_entity_poly.pdbx_strand_id
1 'polypeptide(L)'
;YDKNRVGSHKDIFPTLYNLTLNNTKYLSLGGRNMLAPIKNQKLEFGFNEVVWIDQDGVYDGNKGYYFENNASIKDTNKAFELDLYHKNFSKIYKELFQKQLSYRLVNLKTKNNE
;
A
#
# COMPACT_ATOMS: atom_id res chain seq x y z
N TYR A 1 -10.51 -15.03 6.19
CA TYR A 1 -10.71 -13.62 5.84
C TYR A 1 -10.56 -12.82 7.11
N ASP A 2 -9.68 -11.82 7.10
CA ASP A 2 -9.51 -10.90 8.23
C ASP A 2 -10.17 -9.57 7.86
N LYS A 3 -11.26 -9.24 8.57
CA LYS A 3 -12.06 -8.04 8.35
C LYS A 3 -11.35 -6.75 8.78
N ASN A 4 -10.32 -6.86 9.60
CA ASN A 4 -9.56 -5.72 10.13
C ASN A 4 -8.23 -5.53 9.40
N ARG A 5 -7.94 -6.35 8.37
CA ARG A 5 -6.70 -6.25 7.61
C ARG A 5 -6.63 -4.91 6.86
N VAL A 6 -5.56 -4.18 7.12
CA VAL A 6 -5.28 -2.89 6.49
C VAL A 6 -4.94 -3.06 5.02
N GLY A 7 -5.53 -2.21 4.17
CA GLY A 7 -5.26 -2.16 2.73
C GLY A 7 -5.82 -0.89 2.10
N SER A 8 -5.55 -0.67 0.81
CA SER A 8 -6.15 0.44 0.05
C SER A 8 -6.56 0.02 -1.35
N HIS A 9 -6.94 0.98 -2.21
CA HIS A 9 -7.36 0.71 -3.58
C HIS A 9 -6.33 -0.13 -4.38
N LYS A 10 -5.04 -0.08 -4.02
CA LYS A 10 -3.98 -0.82 -4.71
C LYS A 10 -4.19 -2.33 -4.60
N ASP A 11 -4.84 -2.79 -3.53
CA ASP A 11 -4.99 -4.20 -3.19
C ASP A 11 -6.25 -4.85 -3.79
N ILE A 12 -7.18 -4.04 -4.31
CA ILE A 12 -8.44 -4.53 -4.89
C ILE A 12 -8.17 -5.43 -6.11
N PHE A 13 -7.42 -4.93 -7.10
CA PHE A 13 -7.16 -5.70 -8.33
C PHE A 13 -6.42 -7.02 -8.09
N PRO A 14 -5.29 -7.05 -7.34
CA PRO A 14 -4.61 -8.29 -7.00
C PRO A 14 -5.51 -9.30 -6.29
N THR A 15 -6.43 -8.83 -5.44
CA THR A 15 -7.39 -9.68 -4.74
C THR A 15 -8.41 -10.29 -5.70
N LEU A 16 -9.02 -9.48 -6.56
CA LEU A 16 -9.99 -9.95 -7.55
C LEU A 16 -9.35 -10.90 -8.57
N TYR A 17 -8.16 -10.58 -9.07
CA TYR A 17 -7.42 -11.44 -9.99
C TYR A 17 -7.11 -12.79 -9.36
N ASN A 18 -6.75 -12.83 -8.08
CA ASN A 18 -6.53 -14.10 -7.41
C ASN A 18 -7.81 -14.92 -7.24
N LEU A 19 -8.99 -14.29 -7.14
CA LEU A 19 -10.27 -14.98 -7.06
C LEU A 19 -10.76 -15.51 -8.42
N THR A 20 -10.56 -14.74 -9.49
CA THR A 20 -11.15 -15.04 -10.80
C THR A 20 -10.17 -15.64 -11.81
N LEU A 21 -8.87 -15.38 -11.65
CA LEU A 21 -7.81 -15.70 -12.61
C LEU A 21 -6.54 -16.21 -11.89
N ASN A 22 -6.70 -17.10 -10.91
CA ASN A 22 -5.64 -17.54 -9.99
C ASN A 22 -4.36 -18.09 -10.67
N ASN A 23 -4.43 -18.53 -11.92
CA ASN A 23 -3.30 -19.05 -12.69
C ASN A 23 -2.75 -18.08 -13.75
N THR A 24 -3.24 -16.83 -13.78
CA THR A 24 -2.81 -15.83 -14.76
C THR A 24 -1.76 -14.90 -14.17
N LYS A 25 -0.66 -14.71 -14.93
CA LYS A 25 0.33 -13.69 -14.60
C LYS A 25 -0.24 -12.31 -14.90
N TYR A 26 -0.16 -11.41 -13.93
CA TYR A 26 -0.54 -10.01 -14.09
C TYR A 26 0.51 -9.09 -13.49
N LEU A 27 0.50 -7.83 -13.93
CA LEU A 27 1.34 -6.79 -13.36
C LEU A 27 0.62 -6.17 -12.16
N SER A 28 1.24 -6.24 -10.98
CA SER A 28 0.79 -5.50 -9.80
C SER A 28 1.65 -4.25 -9.59
N LEU A 29 0.99 -3.16 -9.20
CA LEU A 29 1.63 -1.88 -8.83
C LEU A 29 1.77 -1.76 -7.30
N GLY A 30 2.32 -2.80 -6.67
CA GLY A 30 2.57 -2.82 -5.22
C GLY A 30 1.39 -3.30 -4.37
N GLY A 31 0.23 -3.56 -4.98
CA GLY A 31 -0.92 -4.16 -4.31
C GLY A 31 -0.74 -5.66 -4.05
N ARG A 32 -1.45 -6.15 -3.04
CA ARG A 32 -1.41 -7.55 -2.58
C ARG A 32 -2.81 -8.14 -2.51
N ASN A 33 -2.87 -9.47 -2.62
CA ASN A 33 -4.11 -10.19 -2.41
C ASN A 33 -4.50 -10.17 -0.93
N MET A 34 -5.60 -9.49 -0.60
CA MET A 34 -6.14 -9.32 0.75
C MET A 34 -6.71 -10.60 1.36
N LEU A 35 -6.93 -11.63 0.54
CA LEU A 35 -7.42 -12.94 1.00
C LEU A 35 -6.29 -13.95 1.24
N ALA A 36 -5.06 -13.64 0.81
CA ALA A 36 -3.91 -14.49 1.07
C ALA A 36 -3.41 -14.36 2.52
N PRO A 37 -2.77 -15.39 3.10
CA PRO A 37 -2.12 -15.28 4.40
C PRO A 37 -1.07 -14.16 4.43
N ILE A 38 -1.02 -13.44 5.56
CA ILE A 38 0.00 -12.41 5.80
C ILE A 38 1.34 -13.10 6.04
N LYS A 39 2.33 -12.78 5.20
CA LYS A 39 3.70 -13.31 5.32
C LYS A 39 4.69 -12.32 5.94
N ASN A 40 4.40 -11.03 5.84
CA ASN A 40 5.25 -9.96 6.34
C ASN A 40 4.40 -8.73 6.64
N GLN A 41 4.34 -8.35 7.92
CA GLN A 41 3.52 -7.23 8.40
C GLN A 41 3.90 -5.89 7.75
N LYS A 42 5.18 -5.69 7.38
CA LYS A 42 5.63 -4.45 6.71
C LYS A 42 5.04 -4.26 5.31
N LEU A 43 4.37 -5.27 4.77
CA LEU A 43 3.70 -5.22 3.46
C LEU A 43 2.19 -5.00 3.59
N GLU A 44 1.67 -4.96 4.83
CA GLU A 44 0.27 -4.77 5.15
C GLU A 44 0.02 -3.31 5.48
N PHE A 45 -0.05 -2.50 4.42
CA PHE A 45 -0.27 -1.06 4.53
C PHE A 45 -1.25 -0.59 3.46
N GLY A 46 -2.02 0.42 3.83
CA GLY A 46 -2.83 1.21 2.91
C GLY A 46 -2.09 2.48 2.54
N PHE A 47 -2.16 2.87 1.27
CA PHE A 47 -1.46 4.06 0.79
C PHE A 47 -2.39 4.94 -0.05
N ASN A 48 -2.29 6.24 0.19
CA ASN A 48 -2.81 7.35 -0.60
C ASN A 48 -1.71 8.44 -0.71
N GLU A 49 -1.80 9.34 -1.69
CA GLU A 49 -0.75 10.36 -1.88
C GLU A 49 -0.53 11.28 -0.67
N VAL A 50 -1.57 11.51 0.14
CA VAL A 50 -1.54 12.42 1.29
C VAL A 50 -1.29 11.68 2.61
N VAL A 51 -1.79 10.46 2.73
CA VAL A 51 -1.72 9.67 3.97
C VAL A 51 -1.43 8.21 3.68
N TRP A 52 -0.83 7.53 4.64
CA TRP A 52 -0.69 6.08 4.61
C TRP A 52 -1.06 5.50 5.98
N ILE A 53 -1.37 4.21 6.00
CA ILE A 53 -1.85 3.50 7.19
C ILE A 53 -1.18 2.15 7.30
N ASP A 54 -0.96 1.68 8.52
CA ASP A 54 -0.64 0.28 8.83
C ASP A 54 -1.46 -0.16 10.04
N GLN A 55 -1.10 -1.27 10.67
CA GLN A 55 -1.81 -1.80 11.84
C GLN A 55 -1.84 -0.85 13.05
N ASP A 56 -0.87 0.07 13.15
CA ASP A 56 -0.64 0.89 14.34
C ASP A 56 -1.35 2.25 14.24
N GLY A 57 -1.62 2.73 13.02
CA GLY A 57 -2.43 3.93 12.85
C GLY A 57 -2.40 4.56 11.46
N VAL A 58 -2.72 5.85 11.46
CA VAL A 58 -2.79 6.74 10.29
C VAL A 58 -1.68 7.77 10.34
N TYR A 59 -1.00 7.97 9.22
CA TYR A 59 0.18 8.80 9.11
C TYR A 59 0.02 9.86 8.02
N ASP A 60 0.19 11.12 8.40
CA ASP A 60 0.14 12.27 7.46
C ASP A 60 1.54 12.77 7.02
N GLY A 61 2.60 12.08 7.46
CA GLY A 61 4.00 12.42 7.22
C GLY A 61 4.63 13.27 8.33
N ASN A 62 3.83 13.98 9.13
CA ASN A 62 4.29 14.74 10.28
C ASN A 62 3.98 14.04 11.59
N LYS A 63 2.75 13.52 11.72
CA LYS A 63 2.24 12.86 12.93
C LYS A 63 1.56 11.54 12.61
N GLY A 64 1.50 10.70 13.63
CA GLY A 64 0.70 9.49 13.67
C GLY A 64 -0.57 9.73 14.47
N TYR A 65 -1.64 9.03 14.11
CA TYR A 65 -2.92 9.09 14.80
C TYR A 65 -3.44 7.67 14.96
N TYR A 66 -3.95 7.31 16.13
CA TYR A 66 -4.63 6.02 16.30
C TYR A 66 -5.94 5.98 15.51
N PHE A 67 -6.40 4.77 15.20
CA PHE A 67 -7.72 4.59 14.59
C PHE A 67 -8.83 5.02 15.56
N GLU A 68 -9.80 5.79 15.06
CA GLU A 68 -10.89 6.33 15.90
C GLU A 68 -12.06 5.34 15.99
N ASN A 69 -12.85 5.23 14.91
CA ASN A 69 -14.07 4.42 14.84
C ASN A 69 -14.52 4.27 13.36
N ASN A 70 -15.70 3.71 13.13
CA ASN A 70 -16.21 3.48 11.77
C ASN A 70 -16.63 4.76 11.01
N ALA A 71 -16.74 5.91 11.68
CA ALA A 71 -17.13 7.18 11.06
C ALA A 71 -15.92 8.05 10.63
N SER A 72 -14.76 7.83 11.26
CA SER A 72 -13.51 8.55 10.95
C SER A 72 -12.32 7.63 11.13
N ILE A 73 -11.40 7.65 10.16
CA ILE A 73 -10.26 6.73 10.15
C ILE A 73 -9.18 7.17 11.16
N LYS A 74 -9.05 8.46 11.49
CA LYS A 74 -8.01 8.97 12.40
C LYS A 74 -8.56 9.71 13.60
N ASP A 75 -8.10 9.37 14.80
CA ASP A 75 -8.43 10.06 16.04
C ASP A 75 -7.49 11.26 16.23
N THR A 76 -7.96 12.46 15.90
CA THR A 76 -7.15 13.69 16.02
C THR A 76 -6.83 14.08 17.46
N ASN A 77 -7.51 13.50 18.45
CA ASN A 77 -7.23 13.73 19.87
C ASN A 77 -6.12 12.82 20.40
N LYS A 78 -5.77 11.75 19.67
CA LYS A 78 -4.74 10.78 20.06
C LYS A 78 -3.63 10.71 19.01
N ALA A 79 -2.92 11.83 18.87
CA ALA A 79 -1.74 11.91 18.03
C ALA A 79 -0.47 11.40 18.75
N PHE A 80 0.49 10.89 17.98
CA PHE A 80 1.80 10.48 18.47
C PHE A 80 2.92 10.88 17.49
N GLU A 81 4.14 10.96 18.03
CA GLU A 81 5.34 11.28 17.26
C GLU A 81 5.80 10.08 16.44
N LEU A 82 6.21 10.36 15.20
CA LEU A 82 6.65 9.32 14.27
C LEU A 82 8.12 8.94 14.49
N ASP A 83 8.40 7.64 14.42
CA ASP A 83 9.75 7.13 14.27
C ASP A 83 10.31 7.43 12.86
N LEU A 84 11.59 7.12 12.65
CA LEU A 84 12.26 7.39 11.37
C LEU A 84 11.68 6.57 10.21
N TYR A 85 11.17 5.37 10.46
CA TYR A 85 10.57 4.54 9.44
C TYR A 85 9.28 5.18 8.93
N HIS A 86 8.38 5.56 9.83
CA HIS A 86 7.08 6.11 9.48
C HIS A 86 7.18 7.49 8.82
N LYS A 87 8.14 8.32 9.27
CA LYS A 87 8.45 9.62 8.63
C LYS A 87 8.87 9.46 7.17
N ASN A 88 9.67 8.45 6.87
CA ASN A 88 10.27 8.29 5.53
C ASN A 88 9.47 7.38 4.59
N PHE A 89 8.54 6.58 5.12
CA PHE A 89 7.85 5.54 4.35
C PHE A 89 7.19 6.08 3.08
N SER A 90 6.36 7.13 3.20
CA SER A 90 5.60 7.68 2.07
C SER A 90 6.52 8.16 0.93
N LYS A 91 7.63 8.84 1.29
CA LYS A 91 8.63 9.29 0.32
C LYS A 91 9.28 8.10 -0.40
N ILE A 92 9.78 7.13 0.36
CA ILE A 92 10.46 5.95 -0.18
C ILE A 92 9.52 5.13 -1.08
N TYR A 93 8.26 4.95 -0.66
CA TYR A 93 7.27 4.21 -1.43
C TYR A 93 6.91 4.92 -2.74
N LYS A 94 6.76 6.25 -2.73
CA LYS A 94 6.57 7.04 -3.96
C LYS A 94 7.76 6.88 -4.91
N GLU A 95 8.98 6.98 -4.42
CA GLU A 95 10.19 6.77 -5.23
C GLU A 95 10.25 5.36 -5.83
N LEU A 96 9.92 4.33 -5.04
CA LEU A 96 9.85 2.96 -5.52
C LEU A 96 8.81 2.80 -6.62
N PHE A 97 7.61 3.34 -6.41
CA PHE A 97 6.52 3.28 -7.36
C PHE A 97 6.91 3.91 -8.71
N GLN A 98 7.52 5.10 -8.67
CA GLN A 98 7.99 5.79 -9.87
C GLN A 98 9.09 4.99 -10.57
N LYS A 99 10.09 4.49 -9.85
CA LYS A 99 11.16 3.65 -10.42
C LYS A 99 10.59 2.40 -11.11
N GLN A 100 9.61 1.73 -10.49
CA GLN A 100 8.95 0.57 -11.08
C GLN A 100 8.19 0.93 -12.36
N LEU A 101 7.50 2.06 -12.40
CA LEU A 101 6.80 2.54 -13.58
C LEU A 101 7.78 2.86 -14.72
N SER A 102 8.82 3.65 -14.43
CA SER A 102 9.85 4.03 -15.41
C SER A 102 10.56 2.81 -15.99
N TYR A 103 10.97 1.86 -15.15
CA TYR A 103 11.62 0.62 -15.59
C TYR A 103 10.74 -0.16 -16.57
N ARG A 104 9.44 -0.27 -16.28
CA ARG A 104 8.47 -0.95 -17.16
C ARG A 104 8.29 -0.21 -18.49
N LEU A 105 8.18 1.11 -18.47
CA LEU A 105 8.06 1.91 -19.69
C LEU A 105 9.29 1.79 -20.59
N VAL A 106 10.49 1.76 -20.02
CA VAL A 106 11.75 1.55 -20.78
C VAL A 106 11.79 0.15 -21.39
N ASN A 107 11.43 -0.89 -20.62
CA ASN A 107 11.38 -2.26 -21.13
C ASN A 107 10.32 -2.47 -22.22
N LEU A 108 9.21 -1.72 -22.17
CA LEU A 108 8.21 -1.75 -23.24
C LEU A 108 8.73 -1.07 -24.52
N LYS A 109 9.44 0.06 -24.40
CA LYS A 109 10.04 0.74 -25.56
C LYS A 109 11.09 -0.11 -26.26
N THR A 110 11.93 -0.81 -25.50
CA THR A 110 12.98 -1.67 -26.06
C THR A 110 12.41 -2.85 -26.82
N LYS A 111 11.39 -3.54 -26.28
CA LYS A 111 10.70 -4.64 -26.97
C LYS A 111 9.97 -4.26 -28.25
N ASN A 112 9.53 -3.02 -28.39
CA ASN A 112 8.82 -2.56 -29.59
C ASN A 112 9.77 -2.09 -30.71
N ASN A 113 11.09 -2.03 -30.44
CA ASN A 113 12.12 -1.62 -31.38
C ASN A 113 13.00 -2.80 -31.86
N GLU A 114 12.64 -4.04 -31.48
CA GLU A 114 13.19 -5.31 -31.98
C GLU A 114 12.17 -5.96 -32.92
#